data_AF-A0A6L9GAL7-F1
#
_entry.id   AF-A0A6L9GAL7-F1
#
_cell.length_a   1.000
_cell.length_b   1.000
_cell.length_c   1.000
_cell.angle_alpha   90.00
_cell.angle_beta   90.00
_cell.angle_gamma   90.00
#
_symmetry.space_group_name_H-M   'P 1'
#
loop_
_entity.id
_entity.type
_entity.pdbx_description
1 polymer ?
#
loop_
_entity_poly.entity_id
_entity_poly.type
_entity_poly.pdbx_seq_one_letter_code
_entity_poly.pdbx_strand_id
1 'polypeptide(L)'
;MDGCESKNYNLSLSLTTDQYDDLTTALEAHRDGLRRIAGQAANGFGLGSGYWNGRAEEVQELLSCVRRLAQGENSSGVNDASGNSSRRFPPK
;
A
#
# COMPACT_ATOMS: atom_id res chain seq x y z
N MET A 1 -19.97 -1.06 -16.39
CA MET A 1 -19.20 -1.97 -15.52
C MET A 1 -17.81 -1.40 -15.47
N ASP A 2 -17.62 -0.39 -14.63
CA ASP A 2 -16.32 0.24 -14.41
C ASP A 2 -15.48 -0.75 -13.60
N GLY A 3 -14.40 -1.24 -14.20
CA GLY A 3 -13.48 -2.16 -13.54
C GLY A 3 -12.86 -1.45 -12.34
N CYS A 4 -12.99 -2.03 -11.15
CA CYS A 4 -12.24 -1.60 -9.98
C CYS A 4 -10.76 -1.86 -10.27
N GLU A 5 -10.06 -0.86 -10.81
CA GLU A 5 -8.61 -0.87 -10.94
C GLU A 5 -8.03 -0.93 -9.53
N SER A 6 -7.62 -2.12 -9.09
CA SER A 6 -6.94 -2.31 -7.82
C SER A 6 -5.60 -1.58 -7.87
N LYS A 7 -5.41 -0.54 -7.05
CA LYS A 7 -4.16 0.21 -7.06
C LYS A 7 -3.06 -0.63 -6.43
N ASN A 8 -1.99 -0.86 -7.19
CA ASN A 8 -0.82 -1.57 -6.71
C ASN A 8 0.15 -0.56 -6.07
N TYR A 9 0.31 -0.62 -4.76
CA TYR A 9 1.32 0.17 -4.06
C TYR A 9 2.63 -0.60 -4.03
N ASN A 10 3.66 -0.05 -4.68
CA ASN A 10 5.02 -0.55 -4.54
C ASN A 10 5.68 0.12 -3.33
N LEU A 11 5.74 -0.60 -2.21
CA LEU A 11 6.27 -0.10 -0.95
C LEU A 11 7.44 -0.98 -0.51
N SER A 12 8.54 -0.34 -0.15
CA SER A 12 9.69 -0.95 0.52
C SER A 12 9.87 -0.24 1.86
N LEU A 13 9.47 -0.91 2.93
CA LEU A 13 9.49 -0.38 4.29
C LEU A 13 10.34 -1.29 5.16
N SER A 14 11.22 -0.70 5.95
CA SER A 14 12.03 -1.41 6.97
C SER A 14 11.68 -0.82 8.33
N LEU A 15 10.59 -1.32 8.91
CA LEU A 15 10.03 -0.85 10.17
C LEU A 15 10.06 -1.98 11.20
N THR A 16 10.12 -1.62 12.47
CA THR A 16 9.86 -2.54 13.58
C THR A 16 8.37 -2.88 13.66
N THR A 17 8.02 -3.93 14.42
CA THR A 17 6.61 -4.32 14.64
C THR A 17 5.78 -3.17 15.20
N ASP A 18 6.26 -2.50 16.25
CA ASP A 18 5.53 -1.38 16.87
C ASP A 18 5.31 -0.23 15.87
N GLN A 19 6.31 0.05 15.01
CA GLN A 19 6.17 1.07 13.97
C GLN A 19 5.16 0.67 12.88
N TYR A 20 5.02 -0.62 12.58
CA TYR A 20 3.96 -1.11 11.69
C TYR A 20 2.58 -0.96 12.32
N ASP A 21 2.46 -1.21 13.63
CA ASP A 21 1.20 -1.05 14.36
C ASP A 21 0.78 0.42 14.45
N ASP A 22 1.73 1.32 14.72
CA ASP A 22 1.51 2.77 14.70
C ASP A 22 1.05 3.25 13.32
N LEU A 23 1.73 2.80 12.26
CA LEU A 23 1.39 3.14 10.88
C LEU A 23 0.00 2.60 10.51
N THR A 24 -0.31 1.37 10.91
CA THR A 24 -1.62 0.75 10.68
C THR A 24 -2.72 1.56 11.36
N THR A 25 -2.54 1.92 12.62
CA THR A 25 -3.49 2.72 13.40
C THR A 25 -3.70 4.11 12.79
N ALA A 26 -2.63 4.77 12.35
CA ALA A 26 -2.72 6.08 11.70
C ALA A 26 -3.50 6.02 10.39
N LEU A 27 -3.27 4.98 9.57
CA LEU A 27 -3.98 4.78 8.31
C LEU A 27 -5.46 4.44 8.52
N GLU A 28 -5.79 3.65 9.53
CA GLU A 28 -7.18 3.37 9.92
C GLU A 28 -7.91 4.64 10.34
N ALA A 29 -7.32 5.42 11.24
CA ALA A 29 -7.88 6.68 11.68
C ALA A 29 -8.08 7.66 10.51
N HIS A 30 -7.13 7.72 9.58
CA HIS A 30 -7.24 8.56 8.39
C HIS A 30 -8.39 8.12 7.46
N ARG A 31 -8.46 6.82 7.14
CA ARG A 31 -9.55 6.22 6.35
C ARG A 31 -10.91 6.52 6.97
N ASP A 32 -11.05 6.34 8.27
CA ASP A 32 -12.32 6.52 8.98
C ASP A 32 -12.70 8.00 9.07
N GLY A 33 -11.72 8.89 9.19
CA GLY A 33 -11.91 10.33 9.02
C GLY A 33 -12.47 10.70 7.65
N LEU A 34 -11.92 10.12 6.57
CA LEU A 34 -12.41 10.34 5.19
C LEU A 34 -13.85 9.83 5.01
N ARG A 35 -14.18 8.64 5.55
CA ARG A 35 -15.55 8.11 5.54
C ARG A 35 -16.52 9.01 6.29
N ARG A 36 -16.10 9.58 7.43
CA ARG A 36 -16.91 10.56 8.16
C ARG A 36 -17.18 11.81 7.33
N ILE A 37 -16.15 12.34 6.66
CA ILE A 37 -16.30 13.49 5.76
C ILE A 37 -17.22 13.13 4.59
N ALA A 38 -17.12 11.92 4.03
CA ALA A 38 -18.02 11.45 2.97
C ALA A 38 -19.50 11.47 3.40
N GLY A 39 -19.78 11.05 4.64
CA GLY A 39 -21.11 11.12 5.24
C GLY A 39 -21.59 12.56 5.47
N GLN A 40 -20.67 13.47 5.83
CA GLN A 40 -20.99 14.89 5.97
C GLN A 40 -21.23 15.59 4.62
N ALA A 41 -20.47 15.23 3.60
CA ALA A 41 -20.58 15.76 2.24
C ALA A 41 -21.92 15.41 1.57
N ALA A 42 -22.58 14.33 2.00
CA ALA A 42 -23.95 14.02 1.58
C ALA A 42 -24.96 15.13 1.95
N ASN A 43 -24.61 15.99 2.92
CA ASN A 43 -25.42 17.14 3.33
C ASN A 43 -25.08 18.45 2.59
N GLY A 44 -24.31 18.38 1.49
CA GLY A 44 -24.12 19.52 0.58
C GLY A 44 -22.92 20.44 0.86
N PHE A 45 -21.96 20.01 1.68
CA PHE A 45 -20.73 20.77 1.95
C PHE A 45 -19.49 20.09 1.35
N GLY A 46 -18.64 20.86 0.67
CA GLY A 46 -17.32 20.41 0.17
C GLY A 46 -17.37 19.57 -1.11
N LEU A 47 -16.32 18.78 -1.35
CA LEU A 47 -16.27 17.80 -2.44
C LEU A 47 -17.32 16.71 -2.21
N GLY A 48 -17.86 16.14 -3.29
CA GLY A 48 -18.95 15.16 -3.20
C GLY A 48 -18.57 13.89 -2.42
N SER A 49 -19.58 13.24 -1.82
CA SER A 49 -19.39 12.00 -1.04
C SER A 49 -18.59 10.91 -1.79
N GLY A 50 -18.82 10.77 -3.10
CA GLY A 50 -18.08 9.84 -3.96
C GLY A 50 -16.57 10.09 -3.98
N TYR A 51 -16.12 11.35 -3.97
CA TYR A 51 -14.71 11.69 -3.91
C TYR A 51 -14.08 11.18 -2.62
N TRP A 52 -14.69 11.49 -1.47
CA TRP A 52 -14.17 11.10 -0.16
C TRP A 52 -14.20 9.59 0.06
N ASN A 53 -15.23 8.91 -0.45
CA ASN A 53 -15.29 7.45 -0.45
C ASN A 53 -14.17 6.83 -1.29
N GLY A 54 -13.91 7.36 -2.49
CA GLY A 54 -12.77 6.93 -3.30
C GLY A 54 -11.43 7.12 -2.58
N ARG A 55 -11.23 8.26 -1.91
CA ARG A 55 -10.04 8.49 -1.08
C ARG A 55 -9.93 7.48 0.07
N ALA A 56 -11.04 7.16 0.74
CA ALA A 56 -11.04 6.17 1.81
C ALA A 56 -10.73 4.76 1.30
N GLU A 57 -11.19 4.42 0.09
CA GLU A 57 -10.89 3.15 -0.57
C GLU A 57 -9.38 3.03 -0.90
N GLU A 58 -8.78 4.09 -1.42
CA GLU A 58 -7.32 4.11 -1.64
C GLU A 58 -6.52 3.86 -0.36
N VAL A 59 -6.93 4.48 0.76
CA VAL A 59 -6.29 4.25 2.07
C VAL A 59 -6.53 2.82 2.56
N GLN A 60 -7.69 2.23 2.27
CA GLN A 60 -7.97 0.82 2.59
C GLN A 60 -7.07 -0.14 1.80
N GLU A 61 -6.80 0.14 0.54
CA GLU A 61 -5.87 -0.64 -0.27
C GLU A 61 -4.43 -0.50 0.25
N LEU A 62 -4.00 0.72 0.57
CA LEU A 62 -2.70 0.99 1.18
C LEU A 62 -2.54 0.25 2.53
N LEU A 63 -3.56 0.31 3.38
CA LEU A 63 -3.59 -0.42 4.66
C LEU A 63 -3.41 -1.93 4.45
N SER A 64 -4.02 -2.48 3.40
CA SER A 64 -3.87 -3.89 3.04
C SER A 64 -2.43 -4.21 2.63
N CYS A 65 -1.78 -3.35 1.84
CA CYS A 65 -0.36 -3.50 1.50
C CYS A 65 0.56 -3.43 2.74
N VAL A 66 0.33 -2.47 3.64
CA VAL A 66 1.13 -2.32 4.88
C VAL A 66 0.98 -3.53 5.79
N ARG A 67 -0.23 -4.07 5.96
CA ARG A 67 -0.46 -5.28 6.76
C ARG A 67 0.22 -6.51 6.18
N ARG A 68 0.24 -6.67 4.86
CA ARG A 68 0.98 -7.75 4.17
C ARG A 68 2.48 -7.62 4.41
N LEU A 69 3.03 -6.40 4.28
CA LEU A 69 4.44 -6.12 4.60
C LEU A 69 4.78 -6.43 6.06
N ALA A 70 3.93 -6.05 7.01
CA ALA A 70 4.11 -6.34 8.43
C ALA A 70 4.13 -7.85 8.73
N GLN A 71 3.41 -8.65 7.94
CA GLN A 71 3.41 -10.11 8.00
C GLN A 71 4.63 -10.76 7.31
N GLY A 72 5.51 -9.95 6.73
CA GLY A 72 6.69 -10.43 6.02
C GLY A 72 6.42 -10.92 4.59
N GLU A 73 5.26 -10.61 4.01
CA GLU A 73 5.09 -10.70 2.55
C GLU A 73 6.00 -9.65 1.91
N ASN A 74 7.21 -10.07 1.59
CA ASN A 74 8.16 -9.27 0.86
C ASN A 74 7.52 -8.88 -0.48
N SER A 75 7.59 -7.60 -0.84
CA SER A 75 7.38 -7.09 -2.21
C SER A 75 8.46 -7.63 -3.15
N SER A 76 8.68 -8.95 -3.20
CA SER A 76 9.61 -9.59 -4.11
C SER A 76 8.98 -9.67 -5.50
N GLY A 77 9.23 -8.64 -6.29
CA GLY A 77 9.25 -8.65 -7.75
C GLY A 77 10.08 -7.44 -8.19
N VAL A 78 11.20 -7.52 -8.91
CA VAL A 78 11.77 -8.54 -9.79
C VAL A 78 13.29 -8.49 -9.63
N ASN A 79 13.93 -9.63 -9.37
CA ASN A 79 15.35 -9.84 -9.69
C ASN A 79 15.43 -11.15 -10.48
N ASP A 80 14.95 -11.10 -11.73
CA ASP A 80 15.24 -12.16 -12.69
C ASP A 80 16.63 -11.94 -13.29
N ALA A 81 17.39 -13.03 -13.22
CA ALA A 81 18.80 -13.15 -13.53
C ALA A 81 19.21 -12.67 -14.93
N SER A 82 20.31 -11.92 -15.01
CA SER A 82 21.26 -12.03 -16.12
C SER A 82 22.58 -12.58 -15.58
N GLY A 83 22.91 -13.78 -16.04
CA GLY A 83 23.84 -14.70 -15.39
C GLY A 83 25.31 -14.28 -15.42
N ASN A 84 25.97 -14.45 -14.27
CA ASN A 84 27.41 -14.50 -14.20
C ASN A 84 27.91 -15.89 -14.64
N SER A 85 28.12 -16.07 -15.94
CA SER A 85 28.80 -17.25 -16.49
C SER A 85 30.32 -17.08 -16.43
N SER A 86 30.93 -17.85 -15.54
CA SER A 86 32.25 -18.51 -15.65
C SER A 86 33.35 -17.78 -16.41
N ARG A 87 34.39 -17.33 -15.70
CA ARG A 87 35.76 -17.34 -16.23
C ARG A 87 36.72 -18.04 -15.26
N ARG A 88 37.14 -19.23 -15.70
CA ARG A 88 38.18 -20.10 -15.15
C ARG A 88 39.50 -19.35 -14.91
N PHE A 89 40.18 -19.69 -13.83
CA PHE A 89 41.60 -19.40 -13.62
C PHE A 89 42.46 -20.42 -14.40
N PRO A 90 43.58 -20.02 -15.03
CA PRO A 90 44.54 -20.96 -15.59
C PRO A 90 45.55 -21.45 -14.52
N PRO A 91 46.05 -22.70 -14.63
CA PRO A 91 47.14 -23.17 -13.76
C PRO A 91 48.51 -22.69 -14.24
N LYS A 92 49.47 -22.76 -13.32
CA LYS A 92 50.85 -22.26 -13.40
C LYS A 92 51.76 -23.10 -14.30
#